data_AF-R7CD62-F1
#
_entry.id   AF-R7CD62-F1
#
_cell.length_a   1.000
_cell.length_b   1.000
_cell.length_c   1.000
_cell.angle_alpha   90.00
_cell.angle_beta   90.00
_cell.angle_gamma   90.00
#
_symmetry.space_group_name_H-M   'P 1'
#
loop_
_entity.id
_entity.type
_entity.pdbx_description
1 polymer ?
#
loop_
_entity_poly.entity_id
_entity_poly.type
_entity_poly.pdbx_seq_one_letter_code
_entity_poly.pdbx_strand_id
1 'polypeptide(L)'
;MAHCWEIRGCDEEMQSRCPHAVANDNCPPDCHYASCDRPTHVVTSNFELLFRTDIDRNANVKDICSFCEFFLSHAPAEAESVSEK
;
A
#
# COMPACT_ATOMS: atom_id res chain seq x y z
N MET A 1 -16.39 -6.78 0.97
CA MET A 1 -15.36 -7.04 -0.05
C MET A 1 -14.63 -8.31 0.35
N ALA A 2 -14.28 -9.19 -0.60
CA ALA A 2 -13.48 -10.38 -0.28
C ALA A 2 -12.05 -9.97 0.10
N HIS A 3 -11.44 -10.67 1.05
CA HIS A 3 -10.07 -10.40 1.43
C HIS A 3 -9.08 -10.78 0.32
N CYS A 4 -7.93 -10.13 0.28
CA CYS A 4 -6.91 -10.40 -0.74
C CYS A 4 -6.54 -11.89 -0.79
N TRP A 5 -6.36 -12.54 0.36
CA TRP A 5 -5.98 -13.96 0.45
C TRP A 5 -7.05 -14.92 -0.08
N GLU A 6 -8.34 -14.56 0.01
CA GLU A 6 -9.43 -15.36 -0.56
C GLU A 6 -9.37 -15.34 -2.09
N ILE A 7 -9.05 -14.19 -2.67
CA ILE A 7 -8.94 -14.00 -4.13
C ILE A 7 -7.66 -14.67 -4.66
N ARG A 8 -6.57 -14.60 -3.89
CA ARG A 8 -5.25 -15.12 -4.28
C ARG A 8 -5.05 -16.59 -3.94
N GLY A 9 -5.94 -17.19 -3.15
CA GLY A 9 -5.87 -18.59 -2.75
C GLY A 9 -4.76 -18.89 -1.75
N CYS A 10 -4.47 -17.98 -0.83
CA CYS A 10 -3.47 -18.22 0.22
C CYS A 10 -4.02 -19.18 1.27
N ASP A 11 -3.21 -20.13 1.75
CA ASP A 11 -3.58 -21.06 2.82
C ASP A 11 -3.55 -20.40 4.22
N GLU A 12 -3.92 -21.16 5.26
CA GLU A 12 -3.97 -20.67 6.65
C GLU A 12 -2.60 -20.22 7.18
N GLU A 13 -1.50 -20.86 6.76
CA GLU A 13 -0.16 -20.47 7.19
C GLU A 13 0.20 -19.10 6.61
N MET A 14 0.00 -18.92 5.30
CA MET A 14 0.23 -17.67 4.61
C MET A 14 -0.65 -16.54 5.17
N GLN A 15 -1.91 -16.84 5.49
CA GLN A 15 -2.84 -15.89 6.11
C GLN A 15 -2.38 -15.47 7.51
N SER A 16 -1.90 -16.41 8.33
CA SER A 16 -1.44 -16.12 9.70
C SER A 16 -0.27 -15.14 9.77
N ARG A 17 0.45 -14.98 8.67
CA ARG A 17 1.63 -14.11 8.53
C ARG A 17 1.35 -12.86 7.69
N CYS A 18 0.16 -12.75 7.09
CA CYS A 18 -0.20 -11.64 6.22
C CYS A 18 -0.41 -10.35 7.04
N PRO A 19 0.31 -9.25 6.76
CA PRO A 19 0.13 -8.01 7.51
C PRO A 19 -1.29 -7.44 7.43
N HIS A 20 -1.98 -7.63 6.30
CA HIS A 20 -3.40 -7.27 6.15
C HIS A 20 -4.33 -8.05 7.08
N ALA A 21 -3.97 -9.29 7.44
CA ALA A 21 -4.79 -10.14 8.30
C ALA A 21 -4.50 -9.89 9.79
N VAL A 22 -3.23 -9.63 10.15
CA VAL A 22 -2.79 -9.54 11.55
C VAL A 22 -2.97 -8.13 12.12
N ALA A 23 -2.59 -7.10 11.38
CA ALA A 23 -2.54 -5.72 11.86
C ALA A 23 -3.26 -4.73 10.94
N ASN A 24 -3.81 -5.23 9.82
CA ASN A 24 -4.34 -4.41 8.74
C ASN A 24 -3.31 -3.38 8.22
N ASP A 25 -2.04 -3.80 8.19
CA ASP A 25 -0.90 -2.99 7.73
C ASP A 25 -0.63 -3.24 6.24
N ASN A 26 0.30 -2.48 5.67
CA ASN A 26 0.66 -2.54 4.26
C ASN A 26 1.14 -3.93 3.81
N CYS A 27 0.90 -4.25 2.53
CA CYS A 27 1.44 -5.45 1.90
C CYS A 27 2.97 -5.37 1.87
N PRO A 28 3.68 -6.36 2.44
CA PRO A 28 5.12 -6.32 2.55
C PRO A 28 5.76 -6.67 1.20
N PRO A 29 6.97 -6.19 0.90
CA PRO A 29 7.60 -6.38 -0.41
C PRO A 29 7.94 -7.84 -0.73
N ASP A 30 7.98 -8.72 0.27
CA ASP A 30 8.24 -10.15 0.13
C ASP A 30 6.99 -10.99 -0.17
N CYS A 31 5.78 -10.41 -0.10
CA CYS A 31 4.58 -11.11 -0.54
C CYS A 31 4.65 -11.39 -2.05
N HIS A 32 4.31 -12.61 -2.46
CA HIS A 32 4.33 -13.05 -3.86
C HIS A 32 3.50 -12.13 -4.79
N TYR A 33 2.48 -11.48 -4.24
CA TYR A 33 1.59 -10.57 -4.97
C TYR A 33 1.82 -9.09 -4.64
N ALA A 34 2.94 -8.74 -4.00
CA ALA A 34 3.28 -7.37 -3.63
C ALA A 34 3.66 -6.50 -4.82
N SER A 35 4.11 -7.09 -5.94
CA SER A 35 4.43 -6.32 -7.15
C SER A 35 3.24 -5.48 -7.59
N CYS A 36 3.51 -4.27 -8.07
CA CYS A 36 2.52 -3.38 -8.66
C CYS A 36 2.79 -3.35 -10.15
N ASP A 37 2.04 -4.15 -10.90
CA ASP A 37 2.25 -4.30 -12.35
C ASP A 37 1.52 -3.20 -13.16
N ARG A 38 1.07 -2.13 -12.48
CA ARG A 38 0.42 -1.00 -13.16
C ARG A 38 1.47 -0.24 -13.96
N PRO A 39 1.18 0.19 -15.20
CA PRO A 39 2.14 0.94 -16.03
C PRO A 39 2.50 2.31 -15.45
N THR A 40 1.71 2.81 -14.49
CA THR A 40 1.98 4.06 -13.76
C THR A 40 2.88 3.88 -12.55
N HIS A 41 3.24 2.64 -12.19
CA HIS A 41 4.17 2.40 -11.09
C HIS A 41 5.60 2.73 -11.54
N VAL A 42 6.15 3.80 -10.97
CA VAL A 42 7.51 4.27 -11.21
C VAL A 42 8.10 4.65 -9.86
N VAL A 43 9.20 4.01 -9.46
CA VAL A 43 9.94 4.43 -8.26
C VAL A 43 10.62 5.76 -8.55
N THR A 44 10.26 6.79 -7.80
CA THR A 44 10.79 8.13 -8.05
C THR A 44 12.11 8.37 -7.31
N SER A 45 12.96 9.21 -7.89
CA SER A 45 14.11 9.82 -7.21
C SER A 45 13.90 11.32 -6.98
N ASN A 46 12.69 11.84 -7.23
CA ASN A 46 12.36 13.25 -7.02
C ASN A 46 12.19 13.53 -5.52
N PHE A 47 13.12 14.31 -4.97
CA PHE A 47 13.11 14.67 -3.54
C PHE A 47 11.89 15.47 -3.12
N GLU A 48 11.33 16.32 -3.99
CA GLU A 48 10.13 17.10 -3.65
C GLU A 48 8.96 16.18 -3.36
N LEU A 49 8.78 15.12 -4.17
CA LEU A 49 7.76 14.11 -3.95
C LEU A 49 8.06 13.26 -2.72
N LEU A 50 9.31 12.82 -2.56
CA LEU A 50 9.75 11.97 -1.45
C LEU A 50 9.60 12.63 -0.08
N PHE A 51 9.62 13.96 0.01
CA PHE A 51 9.53 14.71 1.26
C PHE A 51 8.23 15.51 1.42
N ARG A 52 7.20 15.26 0.60
CA ARG A 52 5.86 15.81 0.82
C ARG A 52 5.33 15.47 2.22
N THR A 53 4.77 16.46 2.90
CA THR A 53 4.16 16.36 4.25
C THR A 53 2.70 16.82 4.23
N ASP A 54 2.10 16.87 3.05
CA ASP A 54 0.72 17.30 2.83
C ASP A 54 -0.18 16.14 2.38
N ILE A 55 0.37 14.91 2.36
CA ILE A 55 -0.30 13.70 1.88
C ILE A 55 -0.30 12.60 2.93
N ASP A 56 -1.39 11.82 2.98
CA ASP A 56 -1.47 10.62 3.82
C ASP A 56 -0.60 9.51 3.22
N ARG A 57 0.55 9.28 3.87
CA ARG A 57 1.52 8.27 3.47
C ARG A 57 1.09 6.84 3.78
N ASN A 58 0.04 6.63 4.58
CA ASN A 58 -0.47 5.31 4.93
C ASN A 58 -1.66 4.89 4.06
N ALA A 59 -2.11 5.75 3.14
CA ALA A 59 -3.20 5.44 2.23
C ALA A 59 -2.86 4.36 1.18
N ASN A 60 -1.58 3.98 1.03
CA ASN A 60 -1.17 2.93 0.10
C ASN A 60 -1.36 1.53 0.69
N VAL A 61 -1.91 0.61 -0.09
CA VAL A 61 -2.14 -0.79 0.36
C VAL A 61 -0.87 -1.64 0.32
N LYS A 62 0.17 -1.22 -0.43
CA LYS A 62 1.41 -1.99 -0.63
C LYS A 62 2.62 -1.10 -0.36
N ASP A 63 3.62 -1.62 0.34
CA ASP A 63 4.84 -0.88 0.67
C ASP A 63 5.63 -0.44 -0.56
N ILE A 64 5.58 -1.22 -1.64
CA ILE A 64 6.29 -0.86 -2.86
C ILE A 64 5.75 0.44 -3.50
N CYS A 65 4.53 0.84 -3.13
CA CYS A 65 3.90 2.06 -3.61
C CYS A 65 4.31 3.30 -2.79
N SER A 66 4.96 3.14 -1.63
CA SER A 66 5.39 4.25 -0.77
C SER A 66 6.37 5.21 -1.47
N PHE A 67 7.08 4.72 -2.49
CA PHE A 67 8.04 5.49 -3.30
C PHE A 67 7.59 5.66 -4.76
N CYS A 68 6.33 5.31 -5.06
CA CYS A 68 5.78 5.41 -6.40
C CYS A 68 5.45 6.87 -6.72
N GLU A 69 5.97 7.38 -7.83
CA GLU A 69 5.70 8.74 -8.33
C GLU A 69 4.20 9.02 -8.41
N PHE A 70 3.45 8.10 -9.00
CA PHE A 70 2.00 8.24 -9.14
C PHE A 70 1.30 8.38 -7.78
N PHE A 71 1.69 7.57 -6.79
CA PHE A 71 1.12 7.67 -5.45
C PHE A 71 1.50 9.00 -4.80
N LEU A 72 2.78 9.35 -4.78
CA LEU A 72 3.24 10.58 -4.14
C LEU A 72 2.68 11.84 -4.78
N SER A 73 2.28 11.80 -6.06
CA SER A 73 1.63 12.92 -6.74
C SER A 73 0.12 13.01 -6.46
N HIS A 74 -0.57 11.88 -6.24
CA HIS A 74 -2.04 11.80 -6.20
C HIS A 74 -2.62 11.26 -4.89
N ALA A 75 -1.78 10.97 -3.90
CA ALA A 75 -2.21 10.52 -2.59
C ALA A 75 -3.20 11.53 -1.98
N PRO A 76 -4.18 11.06 -1.19
CA PRO A 76 -5.07 11.95 -0.48
C PRO A 76 -4.27 12.86 0.46
N ALA A 77 -4.78 14.06 0.71
CA ALA A 77 -4.13 14.98 1.63
C ALA A 77 -4.18 14.45 3.08
N GLU A 78 -3.25 14.89 3.94
CA GLU A 78 -3.37 14.75 5.40
C GLU A 78 -4.49 15.67 5.90
N ALA A 79 -5.74 15.32 5.63
CA ALA A 79 -6.92 16.00 6.15
C ALA A 79 -7.76 14.96 6.89
N GLU A 80 -7.86 15.16 8.22
CA GLU A 80 -8.61 14.42 9.23
C GLU A 80 -9.15 13.07 8.75
N SER A 81 -8.52 11.99 9.19
CA SER A 81 -9.09 10.64 9.15
C SER A 81 -10.52 10.70 9.68
N VAL A 82 -11.50 10.82 8.78
CA VAL A 82 -12.90 10.56 9.12
C VAL A 82 -12.92 9.07 9.40
N SER A 83 -12.87 8.80 10.70
CA SER A 83 -13.17 7.52 11.31
C SER A 83 -14.48 7.02 10.74
N GLU A 84 -14.41 6.19 9.71
CA GLU A 84 -15.54 5.42 9.23
C GLU A 84 -15.17 3.93 9.26
N LYS A 85 -15.34 3.42 10.49
CA LYS A 85 -15.83 2.09 10.91
C LYS A 85 -15.02 0.84 10.60
#